data_AF-A0A928HRI7-F1
#
_entry.id   AF-A0A928HRI7-F1
#
_cell.length_a   1.000
_cell.length_b   1.000
_cell.length_c   1.000
_cell.angle_alpha   90.00
_cell.angle_beta   90.00
_cell.angle_gamma   90.00
#
_symmetry.space_group_name_H-M   'P 1'
#
loop_
_entity.id
_entity.type
_entity.pdbx_description
1 polymer ?
#
loop_
_entity_poly.entity_id
_entity_poly.type
_entity_poly.pdbx_seq_one_letter_code
_entity_poly.pdbx_strand_id
1 'polypeptide(L)'
;MGNKSNVYLCPTCGQKVVSYKHNLNKTLVSCLKKLYMAGGHSRLDKLQLDNTQFTNFQKLRYFGLAFTTGQHGEWHITNTGRAFLAGRVQVSQHVITRNALVIQKSVEQVYIHDIKDCVSYKVEWQEQASQPTLFD
;
A
#
# COMPACT_ATOMS: atom_id res chain seq x y z
N MET A 1 -14.88 -0.91 -22.98
CA MET A 1 -14.72 -0.22 -21.67
C MET A 1 -13.38 0.49 -21.70
N GLY A 2 -13.39 1.83 -21.77
CA GLY A 2 -12.20 2.62 -22.06
C GLY A 2 -11.14 2.50 -20.96
N ASN A 3 -9.88 2.34 -21.37
CA ASN A 3 -8.71 2.48 -20.51
C ASN A 3 -8.77 3.86 -19.83
N LYS A 4 -9.24 3.93 -18.59
CA LYS A 4 -9.02 5.11 -17.75
C LYS A 4 -7.53 5.12 -17.45
N SER A 5 -6.79 6.04 -18.08
CA SER A 5 -5.40 6.28 -17.74
C SER A 5 -5.31 6.53 -16.23
N ASN A 6 -4.44 5.80 -15.53
CA ASN A 6 -4.15 6.03 -14.11
C ASN A 6 -3.40 7.36 -13.89
N VAL A 7 -3.18 8.11 -14.97
CA VAL A 7 -2.49 9.38 -15.06
C VAL A 7 -3.44 10.40 -15.68
N TYR A 8 -3.54 11.58 -15.09
CA TYR A 8 -4.17 12.76 -15.70
C TYR A 8 -3.38 14.03 -15.39
N LEU A 9 -3.54 15.08 -16.19
CA LEU A 9 -2.95 16.39 -15.91
C LEU A 9 -3.89 17.24 -15.06
N CYS A 10 -3.39 17.87 -14.01
CA CYS A 10 -4.15 18.82 -13.21
C CYS A 10 -4.60 19.99 -14.11
N PRO A 11 -5.91 20.29 -14.20
CA PRO A 11 -6.39 21.35 -15.08
C PRO A 11 -5.93 22.75 -14.66
N THR A 12 -5.52 22.93 -13.39
CA THR A 12 -5.11 24.23 -12.85
C THR A 12 -3.63 24.53 -13.08
N CYS A 13 -2.76 23.52 -12.95
CA CYS A 13 -1.30 23.74 -12.97
C CYS A 13 -0.55 22.84 -13.97
N GLY A 14 -1.25 22.00 -14.72
CA GLY A 14 -0.64 21.06 -15.66
C GLY A 14 0.14 19.91 -15.01
N GLN A 15 0.23 19.85 -13.68
CA GLN A 15 0.97 18.81 -12.98
C GLN A 15 0.37 17.42 -13.24
N LYS A 16 1.23 16.44 -13.54
CA LYS A 16 0.85 15.04 -13.68
C LYS A 16 0.38 14.46 -12.34
N VAL A 17 -0.86 13.98 -12.30
CA VAL A 17 -1.46 13.32 -11.16
C VAL A 17 -1.60 11.84 -11.47
N VAL A 18 -1.01 11.00 -10.61
CA VAL A 18 -0.98 9.54 -10.79
C VAL A 18 -1.77 8.85 -9.67
N SER A 19 -2.57 7.87 -10.06
CA SER A 19 -3.25 6.95 -9.16
C SER A 19 -2.51 5.62 -9.14
N TYR A 20 -2.27 5.08 -7.95
CA TYR A 20 -1.54 3.84 -7.74
C TYR A 20 -2.45 2.78 -7.17
N LYS A 21 -2.52 1.62 -7.84
CA LYS A 21 -3.15 0.42 -7.30
C LYS A 21 -2.15 -0.31 -6.40
N HIS A 22 -2.56 -0.60 -5.17
CA HIS A 22 -1.79 -1.40 -4.20
C HIS A 22 -2.57 -2.68 -3.93
N ASN A 23 -1.95 -3.83 -4.15
CA ASN A 23 -2.52 -5.12 -3.79
C ASN A 23 -1.99 -5.55 -2.42
N LEU A 24 -2.85 -6.17 -1.61
CA LEU A 24 -2.44 -6.82 -0.37
C LEU A 24 -1.73 -8.14 -0.71
N ASN A 25 -0.46 -8.25 -0.36
CA ASN A 25 0.42 -9.36 -0.74
C ASN A 25 1.17 -9.94 0.45
N LYS A 26 1.87 -11.07 0.25
CA LYS A 26 2.62 -11.75 1.32
C LYS A 26 3.70 -10.87 1.95
N THR A 27 4.34 -9.98 1.19
CA THR A 27 5.33 -9.04 1.74
C THR A 27 4.70 -8.09 2.75
N LEU A 28 3.55 -7.51 2.44
CA LEU A 28 2.80 -6.64 3.36
C LEU A 28 2.36 -7.41 4.61
N VAL A 29 1.82 -8.61 4.43
CA VAL A 29 1.40 -9.47 5.55
C VAL A 29 2.59 -9.84 6.44
N SER A 30 3.75 -10.14 5.84
CA SER A 30 5.00 -10.41 6.56
C SER A 30 5.45 -9.20 7.38
N CYS A 31 5.42 -8.01 6.80
CA CYS A 31 5.69 -6.74 7.51
C CYS A 31 4.73 -6.53 8.70
N LEU A 32 3.43 -6.76 8.51
CA LEU A 32 2.42 -6.65 9.56
C LEU A 32 2.67 -7.66 10.69
N LYS A 33 3.05 -8.91 10.34
CA LYS A 33 3.40 -9.95 11.30
C LYS A 33 4.65 -9.57 12.11
N LYS A 34 5.68 -9.01 11.47
CA LYS A 34 6.88 -8.50 12.17
C LYS A 34 6.51 -7.41 13.18
N LEU A 35 5.66 -6.46 12.81
CA LEU A 35 5.17 -5.43 13.74
C LEU A 35 4.41 -6.06 14.91
N TYR A 36 3.53 -7.04 14.64
CA TYR A 36 2.79 -7.74 15.68
C TYR A 36 3.70 -8.51 16.65
N MET A 37 4.71 -9.21 16.14
CA MET A 37 5.72 -9.93 16.94
C MET A 37 6.56 -9.00 17.81
N ALA A 38 6.76 -7.75 17.39
CA ALA A 38 7.41 -6.71 18.19
C ALA A 38 6.48 -6.08 19.25
N GLY A 39 5.32 -6.68 19.56
CA GLY A 39 4.33 -6.15 20.50
C GLY A 39 3.25 -5.26 19.86
N GLY A 40 3.28 -5.11 18.53
CA GLY A 40 2.32 -4.29 17.79
C GLY A 40 2.61 -2.79 17.81
N HIS A 41 3.77 -2.38 18.32
CA HIS A 41 4.28 -1.02 18.22
C HIS A 41 5.80 -1.06 18.09
N SER A 42 6.36 -0.39 17.08
CA SER A 42 7.81 -0.34 16.88
C SER A 42 8.22 0.72 15.87
N ARG A 43 9.49 1.09 15.86
CA ARG A 43 10.11 1.85 14.78
C ARG A 43 10.51 0.90 13.64
N LEU A 44 10.48 1.38 12.40
CA LEU A 44 10.79 0.55 11.23
C LEU A 44 12.22 0.00 11.22
N ASP A 45 13.18 0.78 11.70
CA ASP A 45 14.60 0.40 11.80
C ASP A 45 14.82 -0.76 12.80
N LYS A 46 13.93 -0.93 13.78
CA LYS A 46 13.96 -2.03 14.74
C LYS A 46 13.31 -3.31 14.23
N LEU A 47 12.57 -3.26 13.13
CA LEU A 47 11.82 -4.41 12.58
C LEU A 47 12.66 -5.31 11.64
N GLN A 48 13.96 -5.04 11.49
CA GLN A 48 14.87 -5.80 10.62
C GLN A 48 14.24 -6.04 9.23
N LEU A 49 13.72 -4.97 8.63
CA LEU A 49 13.09 -5.01 7.31
C LEU A 49 14.17 -4.96 6.24
N ASP A 50 14.03 -5.77 5.20
CA ASP A 50 14.82 -5.56 3.98
C ASP A 50 14.32 -4.32 3.22
N ASN A 51 15.07 -3.87 2.20
CA ASN A 51 14.72 -2.69 1.41
C ASN A 51 13.32 -2.78 0.77
N THR A 52 12.91 -3.97 0.31
CA THR A 52 11.60 -4.19 -0.31
C THR A 52 10.49 -4.11 0.74
N GLN A 53 10.71 -4.71 1.90
CA GLN A 53 9.81 -4.67 3.04
C GLN A 53 9.63 -3.25 3.57
N PHE A 54 10.70 -2.47 3.67
CA PHE A 54 10.66 -1.09 4.13
C PHE A 54 9.74 -0.22 3.26
N THR A 55 9.91 -0.26 1.94
CA THR A 55 9.05 0.48 1.00
C THR A 55 7.60 0.00 1.05
N ASN A 56 7.37 -1.31 1.19
CA ASN A 56 6.02 -1.84 1.25
C ASN A 56 5.34 -1.57 2.60
N PHE A 57 6.06 -1.55 3.72
CA PHE A 57 5.50 -1.39 5.06
C PHE A 57 4.56 -0.20 5.15
N GLN A 58 4.97 0.93 4.57
CA GLN A 58 4.20 2.16 4.61
C GLN A 58 2.80 2.02 3.98
N LYS A 59 2.61 1.07 3.05
CA LYS A 59 1.33 0.81 2.38
C LYS A 59 0.31 0.14 3.29
N LEU A 60 0.73 -0.47 4.41
CA LEU A 60 -0.19 -1.06 5.41
C LEU A 60 -1.25 -0.06 5.91
N ARG A 61 -0.91 1.24 5.93
CA ARG A 61 -1.85 2.32 6.28
C ARG A 61 -3.01 2.46 5.29
N TYR A 62 -2.78 2.19 4.01
CA TYR A 62 -3.82 2.29 2.99
C TYR A 62 -4.90 1.22 3.16
N PHE A 63 -4.53 0.08 3.74
CA PHE A 63 -5.46 -1.00 4.11
C PHE A 63 -6.04 -0.84 5.52
N GLY A 64 -5.63 0.19 6.28
CA GLY A 64 -6.05 0.39 7.67
C GLY A 64 -5.53 -0.67 8.65
N LEU A 65 -4.43 -1.36 8.31
CA LEU A 65 -3.85 -2.45 9.11
C LEU A 65 -2.81 -1.96 10.12
N ALA A 66 -2.16 -0.83 9.82
CA ALA A 66 -1.22 -0.15 10.69
C ALA A 66 -1.29 1.36 10.47
N PHE A 67 -0.82 2.14 11.45
CA PHE A 67 -0.71 3.59 11.34
C PHE A 67 0.60 4.06 11.98
N THR A 68 1.00 5.29 11.65
CA THR A 68 2.11 5.98 12.32
C THR A 68 1.57 7.26 12.94
N THR A 69 2.10 7.63 14.10
CA THR A 69 1.79 8.90 14.77
C THR A 69 2.59 10.07 14.17
N GLY A 70 3.55 9.79 13.27
CA GLY A 70 4.49 10.77 12.73
C GLY A 70 5.59 11.20 13.72
N GLN A 71 5.38 10.99 15.01
CA GLN A 71 6.37 11.24 16.06
C GLN A 71 7.39 10.09 16.09
N HIS A 72 8.67 10.44 16.01
CA HIS A 72 9.81 9.53 16.14
C HIS A 72 9.81 8.30 15.20
N GLY A 73 9.01 8.30 14.14
CA GLY A 73 8.92 7.21 13.17
C GLY A 73 8.27 5.93 13.72
N GLU A 74 7.45 6.04 14.77
CA GLU A 74 6.77 4.90 15.38
C GLU A 74 5.55 4.45 14.59
N TRP A 75 5.38 3.13 14.52
CA TRP A 75 4.27 2.46 13.86
C TRP A 75 3.52 1.59 14.85
N HIS A 76 2.21 1.56 14.70
CA HIS A 76 1.27 0.82 15.54
C HIS A 76 0.37 -0.04 14.67
N ILE A 77 0.13 -1.27 15.11
CA ILE A 77 -0.89 -2.13 14.50
C ILE A 77 -2.28 -1.66 14.94
N THR A 78 -3.24 -1.64 14.02
CA THR A 78 -4.64 -1.34 14.35
C THR A 78 -5.34 -2.57 14.93
N ASN A 79 -6.52 -2.37 15.54
CA ASN A 79 -7.39 -3.48 15.94
C ASN A 79 -7.78 -4.34 14.72
N THR A 80 -8.07 -3.71 13.58
CA THR A 80 -8.30 -4.39 12.30
C THR A 80 -7.09 -5.21 11.88
N GLY A 81 -5.87 -4.68 12.01
CA GLY A 81 -4.63 -5.40 11.72
C GLY A 81 -4.47 -6.66 12.57
N ARG A 82 -4.73 -6.58 13.87
CA ARG A 82 -4.69 -7.74 14.77
C ARG A 82 -5.76 -8.77 14.43
N ALA A 83 -6.99 -8.31 14.19
CA ALA A 83 -8.10 -9.18 13.82
C ALA A 83 -7.86 -9.87 12.46
N PHE A 84 -7.27 -9.16 11.50
CA PHE A 84 -6.91 -9.70 10.18
C PHE A 84 -5.81 -10.77 10.32
N LEU A 85 -4.76 -10.50 11.11
CA LEU A 85 -3.72 -11.49 11.40
C LEU A 85 -4.27 -12.75 12.08
N ALA A 86 -5.30 -12.59 12.92
CA ALA A 86 -6.00 -13.67 13.58
C ALA A 86 -7.03 -14.39 12.68
N GLY A 87 -7.19 -13.98 11.42
CA GLY A 87 -8.15 -14.56 10.48
C GLY A 87 -9.62 -14.24 10.80
N ARG A 88 -9.90 -13.20 11.61
CA ARG A 88 -11.25 -12.87 12.10
C ARG A 88 -12.01 -11.88 11.23
N VAL A 89 -11.30 -11.07 10.44
CA VAL A 89 -11.91 -10.08 9.55
C VAL A 89 -11.30 -10.19 8.16
N GLN A 90 -12.09 -9.83 7.15
CA GLN A 90 -11.62 -9.63 5.80
C GLN A 90 -11.23 -8.16 5.60
N VAL A 91 -10.35 -7.90 4.64
CA VAL A 91 -10.00 -6.54 4.19
C VAL A 91 -9.94 -6.48 2.68
N SER A 92 -10.00 -5.28 2.10
CA SER A 92 -9.94 -5.09 0.65
C SER A 92 -8.68 -5.71 0.06
N GLN A 93 -8.85 -6.52 -0.97
CA GLN A 93 -7.76 -7.14 -1.72
C GLN A 93 -6.82 -6.10 -2.32
N HIS A 94 -7.36 -4.98 -2.80
CA HIS A 94 -6.57 -3.87 -3.30
C HIS A 94 -7.19 -2.51 -2.96
N VAL A 95 -6.35 -1.47 -2.98
CA VAL A 95 -6.74 -0.08 -2.78
C VAL A 95 -6.09 0.79 -3.84
N ILE A 96 -6.77 1.86 -4.25
CA ILE A 96 -6.23 2.86 -5.16
C ILE A 96 -5.95 4.13 -4.37
N THR A 97 -4.74 4.66 -4.49
CA THR A 97 -4.34 5.91 -3.84
C THR A 97 -4.01 7.00 -4.83
N ARG A 98 -4.28 8.24 -4.46
CA ARG A 98 -3.84 9.46 -5.16
C ARG A 98 -3.30 10.43 -4.12
N ASN A 99 -2.08 10.94 -4.32
CA ASN A 99 -1.39 11.82 -3.35
C ASN A 99 -1.41 11.26 -1.91
N ALA A 100 -1.08 9.96 -1.78
CA ALA A 100 -1.10 9.21 -0.52
C ALA A 100 -2.48 9.08 0.18
N LEU A 101 -3.56 9.52 -0.44
CA LEU A 101 -4.93 9.35 0.04
C LEU A 101 -5.59 8.17 -0.66
N VAL A 102 -6.30 7.33 0.09
CA VAL A 102 -7.11 6.23 -0.48
C VAL A 102 -8.34 6.83 -1.13
N ILE A 103 -8.49 6.66 -2.45
CA ILE A 103 -9.63 7.16 -3.22
C ILE A 103 -10.63 6.05 -3.57
N GLN A 104 -10.19 4.79 -3.54
CA GLN A 104 -11.04 3.64 -3.82
C GLN A 104 -10.51 2.41 -3.10
N LYS A 105 -11.42 1.55 -2.64
CA LYS A 105 -11.16 0.22 -2.12
C LYS A 105 -11.84 -0.81 -3.03
N SER A 106 -11.24 -1.99 -3.17
CA SER A 106 -11.85 -3.10 -3.90
C SER A 106 -13.10 -3.60 -3.19
N VAL A 107 -14.09 -4.05 -3.97
CA VAL A 107 -15.26 -4.77 -3.45
C VAL A 107 -14.81 -6.14 -2.95
N GLU A 108 -13.90 -6.79 -3.66
CA GLU A 108 -13.30 -8.04 -3.27
C GLU A 108 -12.55 -7.88 -1.95
N GLN A 109 -12.94 -8.71 -0.98
CA GLN A 109 -12.31 -8.80 0.33
C GLN A 109 -11.58 -10.14 0.46
N VAL A 110 -10.53 -10.15 1.28
CA VAL A 110 -9.67 -11.33 1.49
C VAL A 110 -9.41 -11.52 2.98
N TYR A 111 -9.35 -12.77 3.43
CA TYR A 111 -8.72 -13.15 4.70
C TYR A 111 -7.21 -13.31 4.53
N ILE A 112 -6.49 -13.43 5.65
CA ILE A 112 -5.05 -13.67 5.62
C ILE A 112 -4.67 -14.94 4.84
N HIS A 113 -5.50 -15.99 4.88
CA HIS A 113 -5.24 -17.25 4.18
C HIS A 113 -5.48 -17.17 2.66
N ASP A 114 -6.15 -16.13 2.17
CA ASP A 114 -6.40 -15.91 0.74
C ASP A 114 -5.25 -15.17 0.04
N ILE A 115 -4.25 -14.69 0.79
CA ILE A 115 -3.18 -13.83 0.27
C ILE A 115 -2.20 -14.65 -0.58
N LYS A 116 -2.37 -14.54 -1.89
CA LYS A 116 -1.48 -15.12 -2.90
C LYS A 116 -0.22 -14.28 -3.10
N ASP A 117 0.83 -14.89 -3.65
CA ASP A 117 1.99 -14.16 -4.13
C ASP A 117 1.60 -13.35 -5.37
N CYS A 118 1.37 -12.05 -5.19
CA CYS A 118 1.37 -11.12 -6.31
C CYS A 118 2.67 -10.30 -6.27
N VAL A 119 3.68 -10.78 -6.98
CA VAL A 119 4.82 -9.95 -7.35
C VAL A 119 4.32 -9.02 -8.45
N SER A 120 3.96 -7.79 -8.11
CA SER A 120 3.68 -6.77 -9.12
C SER A 120 5.01 -6.42 -9.80
N TYR A 121 5.33 -7.11 -10.90
CA TYR A 121 6.51 -6.81 -11.70
C TYR A 121 6.40 -5.39 -12.27
N LYS A 122 7.52 -4.66 -12.18
CA LYS A 122 7.69 -3.21 -12.38
C LYS A 122 7.44 -2.68 -13.81
N VAL A 123 6.76 -3.41 -14.69
CA VAL A 123 6.58 -3.03 -16.11
C VAL A 123 5.73 -1.77 -16.26
N GLU A 124 4.68 -1.62 -15.44
CA GLU A 124 3.76 -0.47 -15.49
C GLU A 124 4.40 0.88 -15.17
N TRP A 125 5.55 0.92 -14.48
CA TRP A 125 6.23 2.18 -14.11
C TRP A 125 7.05 2.76 -15.25
N GLN A 126 7.60 1.92 -16.14
CA GLN A 126 8.36 2.39 -17.30
C GLN A 126 7.43 3.03 -18.33
N GLU A 127 6.23 2.48 -18.54
CA GLU A 127 5.19 3.08 -19.39
C GLU A 127 4.65 4.39 -18.80
N GLN A 128 4.59 4.51 -17.46
CA GLN A 128 4.20 5.75 -16.79
C GLN A 128 5.25 6.87 -16.90
N ALA A 129 6.55 6.53 -16.92
CA ALA A 129 7.64 7.49 -17.04
C ALA A 129 7.91 7.95 -18.48
N SER A 130 7.49 7.16 -19.48
CA SER A 130 7.77 7.41 -20.91
C SER A 130 6.67 8.15 -21.67
N GLN A 131 5.58 8.57 -21.01
CA GLN A 131 4.64 9.50 -21.63
C GLN A 131 5.24 10.91 -21.70
N PRO A 132 5.30 11.52 -22.91
CA PRO A 132 6.04 12.75 -23.16
C PRO A 132 5.54 13.88 -22.26
N THR A 133 6.50 14.61 -21.69
CA THR A 133 6.26 15.90 -21.06
C THR A 133 5.81 16.88 -22.13
N LEU A 134 4.76 17.67 -21.87
CA LEU A 134 4.26 18.77 -22.74
C LEU A 134 5.22 19.97 -22.79
N PHE A 135 6.53 19.70 -22.74
CA PHE A 135 7.62 20.65 -22.88
C PHE A 135 8.71 19.99 -23.76
N ASP A 136 8.30 19.55 -24.94
CA ASP A 136 9.19 19.38 -26.11
C ASP A 136 8.82 20.46 -27.13
#